data_AF-A0A0M2EVE9-F1
#
_entry.id   AF-A0A0M2EVE9-F1
#
_cell.length_a   1.000
_cell.length_b   1.000
_cell.length_c   1.000
_cell.angle_alpha   90.00
_cell.angle_beta   90.00
_cell.angle_gamma   90.00
#
_symmetry.space_group_name_H-M   'P 1'
#
loop_
_entity.id
_entity.type
_entity.pdbx_description
1 polymer ?
#
loop_
_entity_poly.entity_id
_entity_poly.type
_entity_poly.pdbx_seq_one_letter_code
_entity_poly.pdbx_strand_id
1 'polypeptide(L)' 'MATVKNVHVVKIKNNSGDYHIVEEENTGKFLFQCDTQKQGIDWAISCGFTYEIHRERNRKPGDQHGQFRAP' A
#
# COMPACT_ATOMS: atom_id res chain seq x y z
N MET A 1 -10.34 3.20 22.75
CA MET A 1 -9.55 2.13 22.13
C MET A 1 -9.15 2.62 20.75
N ALA A 2 -7.87 2.88 20.51
CA ALA A 2 -7.42 3.18 19.15
C ALA A 2 -7.59 1.88 18.35
N THR A 3 -8.53 1.87 17.41
CA THR A 3 -8.70 0.75 16.48
C THR A 3 -7.36 0.59 15.78
N VAL A 4 -6.66 -0.50 16.04
CA VAL A 4 -5.41 -0.82 15.35
C VAL A 4 -5.77 -0.91 13.88
N LYS A 5 -5.32 0.07 13.09
CA LYS A 5 -5.55 0.10 11.65
C LYS A 5 -4.50 -0.77 10.98
N ASN A 6 -4.94 -1.65 10.08
CA ASN A 6 -4.03 -2.38 9.21
C ASN A 6 -3.79 -1.57 7.94
N VAL A 7 -2.53 -1.52 7.50
CA VAL A 7 -2.13 -0.82 6.28
C VAL A 7 -1.35 -1.73 5.35
N HIS A 8 -1.44 -1.49 4.05
CA HIS A 8 -0.67 -2.19 3.04
C HIS A 8 0.46 -1.31 2.52
N VAL A 9 1.68 -1.82 2.55
CA VAL A 9 2.84 -1.20 1.91
C VAL A 9 2.96 -1.82 0.52
N VAL A 10 2.72 -1.01 -0.52
CA VAL A 10 2.64 -1.47 -1.91
C VAL A 10 3.70 -0.79 -2.76
N LYS A 11 4.42 -1.57 -3.56
CA LYS A 11 5.30 -1.05 -4.61
C LYS A 11 4.50 -0.70 -5.86
N ILE A 12 4.61 0.55 -6.31
CA ILE A 12 4.01 1.07 -7.53
C ILE A 12 5.10 1.26 -8.58
N LYS A 13 4.95 0.56 -9.70
CA LYS A 13 5.77 0.78 -10.90
C LYS A 13 5.05 1.78 -11.81
N ASN A 14 5.72 2.86 -12.18
CA ASN A 14 5.24 3.83 -13.16
C ASN A 14 6.37 4.18 -14.14
N ASN A 15 6.03 4.70 -15.32
CA ASN A 15 7.01 5.10 -16.35
C ASN A 15 8.02 6.15 -15.87
N SER A 16 7.70 6.90 -14.81
CA SER A 16 8.57 7.93 -14.21
C SER A 16 9.45 7.41 -13.08
N GLY A 17 9.33 6.13 -12.70
CA GLY A 17 10.08 5.54 -11.60
C GLY A 17 9.21 4.69 -10.67
N ASP A 18 9.89 3.82 -9.93
CA ASP A 18 9.30 2.98 -8.90
C ASP A 18 9.20 3.77 -7.60
N TYR A 19 8.03 3.74 -6.96
CA TYR A 19 7.83 4.29 -5.62
C TYR A 19 6.94 3.38 -4.78
N HIS A 20 6.87 3.64 -3.49
CA HIS A 20 6.06 2.88 -2.54
C HIS A 20 4.96 3.76 -1.96
N ILE A 21 3.86 3.12 -1.62
CA ILE A 21 2.73 3.76 -0.93
C ILE A 21 2.32 2.93 0.26
N VAL A 22 1.74 3.61 1.25
CA VAL A 22 1.01 2.99 2.34
C VAL A 22 -0.46 3.33 2.15
N GLU A 23 -1.30 2.31 2.03
CA GLU A 23 -2.75 2.45 1.90
C GLU A 23 -3.47 1.75 3.03
N GLU A 24 -4.67 2.23 3.39
CA GLU A 24 -5.50 1.57 4.40
C GLU A 24 -6.11 0.29 3.82
N GLU A 25 -6.06 -0.78 4.62
CA GLU A 25 -6.65 -2.07 4.26
C GLU A 25 -8.15 -1.90 3.92
N ASN A 26 -8.61 -2.56 2.87
CA ASN A 26 -9.99 -2.61 2.38
C ASN A 26 -10.62 -1.29 1.88
N THR A 27 -9.98 -0.13 2.06
CA THR A 27 -10.52 1.15 1.58
C THR A 27 -9.81 1.69 0.34
N GLY A 28 -8.60 1.20 0.05
CA GLY A 28 -7.78 1.71 -1.06
C GLY A 28 -7.34 3.16 -0.85
N LYS A 29 -7.50 3.69 0.37
CA LYS A 29 -7.17 5.06 0.70
C LYS A 29 -5.67 5.20 0.90
N PHE A 30 -5.03 6.05 0.09
CA PHE A 30 -3.62 6.39 0.26
C PHE A 30 -3.41 7.22 1.54
N LEU A 31 -2.46 6.79 2.35
CA LEU A 31 -2.07 7.45 3.60
C LEU A 31 -0.70 8.11 3.50
N PHE A 32 0.24 7.44 2.82
CA PHE A 32 1.62 7.89 2.73
C PHE A 32 2.28 7.44 1.43
N GLN A 33 3.19 8.24 0.89
CA GLN A 33 4.01 7.92 -0.27
C GLN A 33 5.49 8.03 0.12
N CYS A 34 6.30 7.07 -0.30
CA CYS A 34 7.71 6.98 0.02
C CYS A 34 8.52 6.34 -1.12
N ASP A 35 9.83 6.55 -1.12
CA ASP A 35 10.68 5.99 -2.18
C ASP A 35 11.01 4.52 -1.91
N THR A 36 11.14 4.16 -0.63
CA THR A 36 11.54 2.80 -0.21
C THR A 36 10.48 2.13 0.65
N GLN A 37 10.38 0.80 0.52
CA GLN A 37 9.52 -0.02 1.38
C GLN A 37 9.82 0.20 2.87
N LYS A 38 11.09 0.39 3.23
CA LYS A 38 11.50 0.61 4.63
C LYS A 38 10.85 1.87 5.21
N GLN A 39 10.82 2.97 4.46
CA GLN A 39 10.17 4.21 4.91
C GLN A 39 8.66 4.00 5.15
N GLY A 40 7.98 3.22 4.32
CA GLY A 40 6.57 2.87 4.52
C GLY A 40 6.34 2.06 5.79
N ILE A 41 7.23 1.11 6.08
CA ILE A 41 7.19 0.29 7.30
C ILE A 41 7.47 1.17 8.53
N ASP A 42 8.53 1.99 8.50
CA ASP A 42 8.88 2.87 9.61
C ASP A 42 7.73 3.85 9.93
N TRP A 43 7.06 4.36 8.89
CA TRP A 43 5.86 5.20 9.05
C TRP A 43 4.72 4.45 9.74
N ALA A 44 4.38 3.24 9.27
CA ALA A 44 3.31 2.44 9.86
C ALA A 44 3.57 2.12 11.34
N ILE A 45 4.81 1.74 11.67
CA ILE A 45 5.26 1.48 13.04
C ILE A 45 5.14 2.76 13.89
N SER A 46 5.56 3.91 13.37
CA SER A 46 5.48 5.20 14.10
C SER A 46 4.03 5.59 14.42
N CYS A 47 3.07 5.21 13.57
CA CYS A 47 1.65 5.44 13.79
C CYS A 47 0.98 4.40 14.70
N GLY A 48 1.71 3.34 15.10
CA GLY A 48 1.13 2.22 15.85
C GLY A 48 0.19 1.36 15.01
N PHE A 49 0.37 1.35 13.69
CA PHE A 49 -0.41 0.52 12.76
C PHE A 49 0.27 -0.83 12.54
N THR A 50 -0.54 -1.86 12.29
CA THR A 50 -0.03 -3.11 11.71
C THR A 50 0.14 -2.91 10.21
N TYR A 51 1.10 -3.62 9.61
CA TYR A 51 1.37 -3.49 8.18
C TYR A 51 1.48 -4.86 7.52
N GLU A 52 1.03 -4.93 6.26
CA GLU A 52 1.26 -6.05 5.35
C GLU A 52 2.00 -5.53 4.11
N ILE A 53 2.97 -6.29 3.61
CA ILE A 53 3.77 -5.89 2.45
C ILE A 53 3.24 -6.61 1.22
N HIS A 54 2.79 -5.85 0.21
CA HIS A 54 2.31 -6.39 -1.07
C HIS A 54 3.41 -6.28 -2.13
N ARG A 55 3.71 -7.39 -2.80
CA ARG A 55 4.93 -7.53 -3.62
C ARG A 55 4.98 -6.65 -4.87
N GLU A 56 3.85 -6.28 -5.49
CA GLU A 56 3.82 -5.37 -6.65
C GLU A 56 2.37 -5.06 -7.08
N ARG A 57 2.04 -3.78 -7.33
CA ARG A 57 0.86 -3.40 -8.14
C ARG A 57 1.31 -2.71 -9.42
N ASN A 58 0.91 -3.26 -10.57
CA ASN A 58 0.96 -2.53 -11.82
C ASN A 58 -0.19 -1.52 -11.81
N ARG A 59 0.11 -0.23 -11.94
CA ARG A 59 -0.88 0.84 -12.01
C ARG A 59 -1.63 0.76 -13.34
N LYS A 60 -2.50 -0.23 -13.53
CA LYS A 60 -3.41 -0.26 -14.69
C LYS A 60 -4.60 0.66 -14.37
N PRO A 61 -5.08 1.46 -15.35
CA PRO A 61 -6.26 2.33 -15.19
C PRO A 61 -7.55 1.49 -15.13
N GLY A 62 -7.67 0.69 -14.08
CA GLY A 62 -8.72 -0.31 -13.86
C GLY A 62 -8.49 -1.18 -12.62
N ASP A 63 -7.40 -0.97 -11.87
CA ASP A 63 -7.08 -1.72 -10.65
C ASP A 63 -8.02 -1.30 -9.51
N GLN A 64 -9.18 -1.96 -9.43
CA GLN A 64 -10.06 -1.93 -8.26
C GLN A 64 -9.66 -3.07 -7.32
N HIS A 65 -9.42 -2.70 -6.08
CA HIS A 65 -9.09 -3.57 -4.95
C HIS A 65 -9.84 -4.93 -4.99
N GLY A 66 -9.11 -6.04 -5.14
CA GLY A 66 -9.54 -7.33 -4.61
C GLY A 66 -10.57 -8.18 -5.36
N GLN A 67 -10.76 -8.08 -6.68
CA GLN A 67 -11.50 -9.10 -7.43
C GLN A 67 -10.63 -9.86 -8.43
N PHE A 68 -10.17 -11.04 -8.02
CA PHE A 68 -9.84 -12.12 -8.95
C PHE A 68 -11.14 -12.69 -9.53
N ARG A 69 -11.19 -12.88 -10.86
CA ARG A 69 -11.65 -14.14 -11.47
C ARG A 69 -11.22 -14.19 -12.94
N ALA A 70 -10.67 -15.34 -13.31
CA ALA A 70 -10.13 -15.71 -14.60
C ALA A 70 -11.20 -15.71 -15.72
N PRO A 71 -10.83 -15.80 -17.00
CA PRO A 71 -11.64 -16.61 -17.92
C PRO A 71 -11.57 -18.09 -17.53
#